data_AF-A0A482VET0-F1
#
_entry.id   AF-A0A482VET0-F1
#
_cell.length_a   1.000
_cell.length_b   1.000
_cell.length_c   1.000
_cell.angle_alpha   90.00
_cell.angle_beta   90.00
_cell.angle_gamma   90.00
#
_symmetry.space_group_name_H-M   'P 1'
#
loop_
_entity.id
_entity.type
_entity.pdbx_description
1 polymer ?
#
loop_
_entity_poly.entity_id
_entity_poly.type
_entity_poly.pdbx_seq_one_letter_code
_entity_poly.pdbx_strand_id
1 'polypeptide(L)' 'DRASEAFQQILEWIQKGKMKYSETVTEGFENTITAFIEMLQGKNLGKAIVKV' A
#
# COMPACT_ATOMS: atom_id res chain seq x y z
N ASP A 1 -13.23 3.55 17.24
CA ASP A 1 -12.88 4.93 17.65
C ASP A 1 -11.43 5.27 17.33
N ARG A 2 -10.42 4.73 18.03
CA ARG A 2 -8.99 5.07 17.77
C ARG A 2 -8.47 4.76 16.36
N ALA A 3 -8.95 3.68 15.72
CA ALA A 3 -8.54 3.34 14.36
C ALA A 3 -8.97 4.44 13.37
N SER A 4 -10.19 4.94 13.51
CA SER A 4 -10.75 5.98 12.64
C SER A 4 -10.00 7.30 12.78
N GLU A 5 -9.63 7.69 14.00
CA GLU A 5 -8.83 8.89 14.27
C GLU A 5 -7.44 8.79 13.62
N ALA A 6 -6.77 7.64 13.78
CA ALA A 6 -5.47 7.41 13.16
C ALA A 6 -5.54 7.47 11.62
N PHE A 7 -6.60 6.89 11.03
CA PHE A 7 -6.82 6.97 9.58
C PHE A 7 -6.98 8.41 9.09
N GLN A 8 -7.76 9.23 9.79
CA GLN A 8 -7.93 10.64 9.40
C GLN A 8 -6.62 11.41 9.49
N GLN A 9 -5.84 11.19 10.55
CA GLN A 9 -4.56 11.88 10.71
C GLN A 9 -3.53 11.48 9.65
N ILE A 10 -3.44 10.19 9.30
CA ILE A 10 -2.57 9.70 8.23
C ILE A 10 -3.01 10.29 6.88
N LEU A 11 -4.32 10.32 6.60
CA LEU A 11 -4.86 10.90 5.38
C LEU A 11 -4.51 12.39 5.26
N GLU A 12 -4.62 13.15 6.36
CA GLU A 12 -4.22 14.55 6.40
C GLU A 12 -2.73 14.75 6.09
N TRP A 13 -1.84 13.89 6.62
CA TRP A 13 -0.41 13.99 6.34
C TRP A 13 -0.08 13.69 4.88
N ILE A 14 -0.78 12.74 4.27
CA ILE A 14 -0.66 12.44 2.85
C ILE A 14 -1.13 13.65 2.02
N GLN A 15 -2.32 14.21 2.29
CA GLN A 15 -2.86 15.36 1.57
C GLN A 15 -2.00 16.62 1.71
N LYS A 16 -1.43 16.86 2.90
CA LYS A 16 -0.51 17.98 3.16
C LYS A 16 0.90 17.76 2.62
N GLY A 17 1.17 16.63 1.94
CA GLY A 17 2.49 16.28 1.40
C GLY A 17 3.55 16.02 2.47
N LYS A 18 3.16 15.88 3.74
CA LYS A 18 4.06 15.61 4.87
C LYS A 18 4.50 14.16 4.93
N MET A 19 3.77 13.26 4.26
CA MET A 19 4.08 11.85 4.16
C MET A 19 4.16 11.45 2.68
N LYS A 20 5.33 10.98 2.26
CA LYS A 20 5.50 10.32 0.96
C LYS A 20 5.22 8.83 1.16
N TYR A 21 4.36 8.27 0.33
CA TYR A 21 4.10 6.84 0.31
C TYR A 21 4.57 6.27 -1.02
N SER A 22 5.02 5.02 -1.00
CA SER A 22 5.38 4.27 -2.20
C SER A 22 4.49 3.05 -2.26
N GLU A 23 4.00 2.75 -3.46
CA GLU A 23 3.12 1.63 -3.72
C GLU A 23 3.71 0.80 -4.85
N THR A 24 3.59 -0.52 -4.73
CA THR A 24 3.86 -1.47 -5.80
C THR A 24 2.52 -2.03 -6.24
N VAL A 25 2.10 -1.70 -7.47
CA VAL A 25 0.81 -2.13 -8.03
C VAL A 25 1.03 -3.28 -9.00
N THR A 26 0.38 -4.41 -8.75
CA THR A 26 0.31 -5.56 -9.64
C THR A 26 -1.06 -5.59 -10.28
N GLU A 27 -1.13 -5.65 -11.60
CA GLU A 27 -2.40 -5.74 -12.34
C GLU A 27 -2.81 -7.20 -12.52
N GLY A 28 -4.11 -7.49 -12.42
CA GLY A 28 -4.68 -8.82 -12.62
C GLY A 28 -4.74 -9.66 -11.35
N PHE A 29 -5.92 -10.21 -11.06
CA PHE A 29 -6.14 -11.07 -9.90
C PHE A 29 -5.33 -12.37 -9.98
N GLU A 30 -5.10 -12.87 -11.18
CA GLU A 30 -4.24 -14.03 -11.47
C GLU A 30 -2.81 -13.85 -10.95
N ASN A 31 -2.33 -12.60 -10.85
CA ASN A 31 -0.98 -12.28 -10.39
C ASN A 31 -0.87 -12.12 -8.87
N THR A 32 -1.94 -12.36 -8.12
CA THR A 32 -1.97 -12.21 -6.65
C THR A 32 -0.92 -13.05 -5.95
N ILE A 33 -0.76 -14.32 -6.36
CA ILE A 33 0.22 -15.23 -5.74
C ILE A 33 1.65 -14.75 -6.00
N THR A 34 1.94 -14.30 -7.23
CA THR A 34 3.23 -13.72 -7.60
C THR A 34 3.52 -12.46 -6.78
N ALA A 35 2.58 -11.52 -6.72
CA ALA A 35 2.71 -10.28 -5.95
C ALA A 35 2.97 -10.55 -4.45
N PHE A 36 2.32 -11.57 -3.90
CA PHE A 36 2.51 -11.98 -2.51
C PHE A 36 3.90 -12.59 -2.28
N ILE A 37 4.38 -13.44 -3.19
CA ILE A 37 5.74 -13.99 -3.10
C ILE A 37 6.78 -12.88 -3.22
N GLU A 38 6.62 -11.94 -4.15
CA GLU A 38 7.52 -10.80 -4.33
C GLU A 38 7.55 -9.89 -3.09
N MET A 39 6.40 -9.72 -2.42
CA MET A 39 6.29 -9.02 -1.15
C MET A 39 7.13 -9.69 -0.07
N LEU A 40 7.02 -11.01 0.09
CA LEU A 40 7.80 -11.78 1.07
C LEU A 40 9.29 -11.80 0.74
N GLN A 41 9.64 -11.72 -0.54
CA GLN A 41 11.03 -11.60 -1.01
C GLN A 41 11.61 -10.18 -0.87
N GLY A 42 10.80 -9.19 -0.47
CA GLY A 42 11.23 -7.81 -0.31
C GLY A 42 11.49 -7.07 -1.63
N LYS A 43 10.90 -7.55 -2.74
CA LYS A 43 11.03 -6.92 -4.07
C LYS A 43 10.15 -5.66 -4.22
N ASN A 44 9.20 -5.49 -3.31
CA ASN A 44 8.19 -4.44 -3.39
C ASN A 44 8.65 -3.22 -2.58
N LEU A 45 8.44 -2.03 -3.12
CA LEU A 45 8.68 -0.78 -2.40
C LEU A 45 7.36 -0.27 -1.81
N GLY A 46 7.30 -0.29 -0.48
CA GLY A 46 6.13 0.17 0.28
C GLY A 46 4.93 -0.76 0.14
N LYS A 47 3.75 -0.19 -0.12
CA LYS A 47 2.47 -0.93 -0.07
C LYS A 47 2.27 -1.77 -1.33
N ALA A 48 2.14 -3.08 -1.17
CA ALA A 48 1.78 -3.99 -2.28
C ALA A 48 0.26 -3.96 -2.50
N ILE A 49 -0.18 -3.73 -3.74
CA ILE A 49 -1.59 -3.66 -4.13
C ILE A 49 -1.79 -4.51 -5.38
N VAL A 50 -2.79 -5.38 -5.35
CA VAL A 50 -3.27 -6.07 -6.56
C VAL A 50 -4.51 -5.36 -7.06
N LYS A 51 -4.48 -4.90 -8.30
CA LYS A 51 -5.60 -4.26 -9.00
C LYS A 51 -6.33 -5.30 -9.84
N VAL A 52 -7.63 -5.45 -9.59
CA VAL A 52 -8.53 -6.44 -10.19
C VAL A 52 -9.38 -5.80 -11.28
#